data_AF-A0A5D6Y5S0-F1
#
_entry.id   AF-A0A5D6Y5S0-F1
#
_cell.length_a   1.000
_cell.length_b   1.000
_cell.length_c   1.000
_cell.angle_alpha   90.00
_cell.angle_beta   90.00
_cell.angle_gamma   90.00
#
_symmetry.space_group_name_H-M   'P 1'
#
loop_
_entity.id
_entity.type
_entity.pdbx_description
1 polymer ?
#
loop_
_entity_poly.entity_id
_entity_poly.type
_entity_poly.pdbx_seq_one_letter_code
_entity_poly.pdbx_strand_id
1 'polypeptide(L)'
;MKLFAALAAIASLSTTADAHSWLTKPVSRETGARSDIENKVGCPDMNPGKSTSFKAGETIDVRYWRNNHLGGFIRWAMVPKGEESHDSFDKNVFHYSCRESGPECIPKGNQGTNMYAGDSSGDNTIPCGDKITLPDWLPAGDYVLQWTWFGVGSSFGNIGWAEPQFRSCADIKLTTKGAKSAAPTCPTFVGGDRVTKMKSQGDDKCFYFYTTDIVDSQYKGSNTDYASKYRFGVPAAIQKCGGGGGSSNSTTPAAAPKPSATPKSPAKTPKAPAKTPKPASTKKPSSTPKPASTKKPSSTPKTPAVSPKPAATTKAPVAGDATKKPADKTKAPAAATKSPGCKVKGARK
;
A
#
# COMPACT_ATOMS: atom_id res chain seq x y z
N MET A 1 -56.60 3.61 -13.30
CA MET A 1 -55.62 3.23 -12.25
C MET A 1 -54.30 2.89 -12.92
N LYS A 2 -53.27 3.73 -12.76
CA LYS A 2 -51.92 3.48 -13.29
C LYS A 2 -51.08 2.94 -12.13
N LEU A 3 -50.61 1.70 -12.23
CA LEU A 3 -49.66 1.12 -11.29
C LEU A 3 -48.26 1.22 -11.92
N PHE A 4 -47.40 2.07 -11.37
CA PHE A 4 -45.97 2.08 -11.66
C PHE A 4 -45.29 1.05 -10.77
N ALA A 5 -44.72 0.00 -11.35
CA ALA A 5 -43.80 -0.89 -10.66
C ALA A 5 -42.38 -0.35 -10.83
N ALA A 6 -41.77 0.12 -9.74
CA ALA A 6 -40.36 0.49 -9.71
C ALA A 6 -39.53 -0.78 -9.49
N LEU A 7 -38.74 -1.19 -10.49
CA LEU A 7 -37.68 -2.17 -10.29
C LEU A 7 -36.51 -1.50 -9.56
N ALA A 8 -36.26 -1.91 -8.32
CA ALA A 8 -35.03 -1.59 -7.61
C ALA A 8 -33.91 -2.48 -8.18
N ALA A 9 -32.97 -1.88 -8.91
CA ALA A 9 -31.72 -2.55 -9.28
C ALA A 9 -30.83 -2.66 -8.03
N ILE A 10 -30.82 -3.84 -7.41
CA ILE A 10 -29.83 -4.18 -6.39
C ILE A 10 -28.51 -4.37 -7.13
N ALA A 11 -27.64 -3.35 -7.09
CA ALA A 11 -26.26 -3.49 -7.50
C ALA A 11 -25.57 -4.42 -6.52
N SER A 12 -25.48 -5.71 -6.88
CA SER A 12 -24.64 -6.68 -6.21
C SER A 12 -23.18 -6.24 -6.38
N LEU A 13 -22.65 -5.51 -5.40
CA LEU A 13 -21.22 -5.33 -5.23
C LEU A 13 -20.65 -6.71 -4.92
N SER A 14 -20.17 -7.39 -5.96
CA SER A 14 -19.41 -8.63 -5.83
C SER A 14 -18.18 -8.35 -4.95
N THR A 15 -18.26 -8.69 -3.67
CA THR A 15 -17.09 -8.74 -2.78
C THR A 15 -16.28 -9.96 -3.17
N THR A 16 -15.50 -9.86 -4.24
CA THR A 16 -14.42 -10.81 -4.47
C THR A 16 -13.45 -10.62 -3.31
N ALA A 17 -13.44 -11.54 -2.37
CA ALA A 17 -12.38 -11.65 -1.37
C ALA A 17 -11.10 -11.97 -2.15
N ASP A 18 -10.35 -10.92 -2.49
CA ASP A 18 -9.06 -11.06 -3.14
C ASP A 18 -8.07 -11.54 -2.07
N ALA A 19 -7.41 -12.65 -2.38
CA ALA A 19 -6.49 -13.37 -1.50
C ALA A 19 -5.16 -12.64 -1.28
N HIS A 20 -5.03 -11.37 -1.68
CA HIS A 20 -3.77 -10.67 -1.67
C HIS A 20 -3.96 -9.17 -1.39
N SER A 21 -2.87 -8.43 -1.19
CA SER A 21 -2.91 -7.04 -0.69
C SER A 21 -2.63 -6.01 -1.78
N TRP A 22 -3.32 -4.88 -1.73
CA TRP A 22 -3.04 -3.71 -2.56
C TRP A 22 -3.42 -2.40 -1.87
N LEU A 23 -2.93 -1.28 -2.42
CA LEU A 23 -3.23 0.07 -1.97
C LEU A 23 -4.69 0.45 -2.29
N THR A 24 -5.39 1.06 -1.32
CA THR A 24 -6.78 1.51 -1.46
C THR A 24 -6.94 3.01 -1.27
N LYS A 25 -6.06 3.63 -0.47
CA LYS A 25 -5.97 5.08 -0.31
C LYS A 25 -4.50 5.53 -0.31
N PRO A 26 -4.13 6.53 -1.14
CA PRO A 26 -4.90 7.05 -2.28
C PRO A 26 -5.33 5.94 -3.26
N VAL A 27 -6.33 6.22 -4.10
CA VAL A 27 -6.91 5.20 -4.98
C VAL A 27 -5.83 4.69 -5.94
N SER A 28 -5.57 3.39 -5.88
CA SER A 28 -4.60 2.71 -6.74
C SER A 28 -5.08 2.66 -8.20
N ARG A 29 -4.15 2.62 -9.16
CA ARG A 29 -4.42 2.44 -10.59
C ARG A 29 -5.12 1.10 -10.84
N GLU A 30 -4.76 0.10 -10.04
CA GLU A 30 -5.32 -1.24 -10.06
C GLU A 30 -5.92 -1.64 -8.71
N THR A 31 -6.94 -2.50 -8.74
CA THR A 31 -7.65 -3.01 -7.55
C THR A 31 -7.41 -4.50 -7.32
N GLY A 32 -6.18 -4.95 -7.51
CA GLY A 32 -5.80 -6.34 -7.28
C GLY A 32 -4.32 -6.44 -6.97
N ALA A 33 -3.92 -7.56 -6.38
CA ALA A 33 -2.54 -7.71 -5.97
C ALA A 33 -1.59 -8.05 -7.11
N ARG A 34 -0.46 -7.36 -7.11
CA ARG A 34 0.60 -7.52 -8.10
C ARG A 34 1.88 -7.93 -7.38
N SER A 35 2.21 -9.20 -7.49
CA SER A 35 3.41 -9.79 -6.90
C SER A 35 4.63 -9.56 -7.80
N ASP A 36 5.78 -9.32 -7.17
CA ASP A 36 7.09 -9.14 -7.78
C ASP A 36 8.09 -10.00 -7.00
N ILE A 37 8.48 -11.14 -7.60
CA ILE A 37 9.45 -12.07 -7.03
C ILE A 37 10.87 -11.63 -7.36
N GLU A 38 11.08 -11.13 -8.59
CA GLU A 38 12.40 -10.87 -9.16
C GLU A 38 12.91 -9.46 -8.84
N ASN A 39 12.09 -8.64 -8.16
CA ASN A 39 12.37 -7.24 -7.86
C ASN A 39 12.71 -6.43 -9.12
N LYS A 40 11.84 -6.52 -10.13
CA LYS A 40 12.01 -5.82 -11.41
C LYS A 40 10.88 -4.85 -11.72
N VAL A 41 9.80 -4.89 -10.95
CA VAL A 41 8.60 -4.11 -11.25
C VAL A 41 8.70 -2.77 -10.54
N GLY A 42 8.65 -1.69 -11.31
CA GLY A 42 8.36 -0.36 -10.79
C GLY A 42 6.87 -0.25 -10.49
N CYS A 43 6.12 0.34 -11.41
CA CYS A 43 4.67 0.34 -11.31
C CYS A 43 4.04 -0.86 -12.03
N PRO A 44 3.20 -1.67 -11.37
CA PRO A 44 2.57 -2.82 -12.02
C PRO A 44 1.60 -2.45 -13.15
N ASP A 45 0.87 -1.34 -13.01
CA ASP A 45 -0.03 -0.81 -14.04
C ASP A 45 0.46 0.58 -14.51
N MET A 46 0.84 0.65 -15.78
CA MET A 46 1.31 1.88 -16.41
C MET A 46 0.16 2.77 -16.92
N ASN A 47 -1.08 2.27 -16.92
CA ASN A 47 -2.24 3.07 -17.30
C ASN A 47 -2.53 4.10 -16.20
N PRO A 48 -2.63 5.40 -16.54
CA PRO A 48 -3.01 6.41 -15.56
C PRO A 48 -4.35 6.11 -14.91
N GLY A 49 -4.38 6.14 -13.58
CA GLY A 49 -5.58 6.01 -12.76
C GLY A 49 -6.14 7.38 -12.34
N LYS A 50 -6.98 7.36 -11.32
CA LYS A 50 -7.58 8.58 -10.76
C LYS A 50 -6.55 9.37 -9.96
N SER A 51 -6.19 10.57 -10.45
CA SER A 51 -5.31 11.47 -9.73
C SER A 51 -6.00 12.07 -8.49
N THR A 52 -5.30 12.04 -7.35
CA THR A 52 -5.72 12.70 -6.10
C THR A 52 -4.77 13.86 -5.79
N SER A 53 -5.31 15.03 -5.44
CA SER A 53 -4.51 16.24 -5.20
C SER A 53 -4.16 16.41 -3.73
N PHE A 54 -2.90 16.73 -3.44
CA PHE A 54 -2.37 17.05 -2.11
C PHE A 54 -1.40 18.23 -2.18
N LYS A 55 -0.94 18.71 -1.04
CA LYS A 55 0.18 19.64 -0.93
C LYS A 55 1.49 18.87 -0.68
N ALA A 56 2.60 19.43 -1.14
CA ALA A 56 3.91 18.93 -0.70
C ALA A 56 4.02 19.08 0.83
N GLY A 57 4.61 18.10 1.52
CA GLY A 57 4.65 18.08 2.98
C GLY A 57 3.33 17.74 3.68
N GLU A 58 2.24 17.47 2.95
CA GLU A 58 0.96 17.11 3.55
C GLU A 58 1.04 15.73 4.22
N THR A 59 0.47 15.62 5.42
CA THR A 59 0.22 14.34 6.07
C THR A 59 -1.10 13.77 5.54
N ILE A 60 -1.01 12.64 4.82
CA ILE A 60 -2.16 12.00 4.18
C ILE A 60 -2.50 10.68 4.85
N ASP A 61 -3.78 10.32 4.80
CA ASP A 61 -4.25 8.99 5.18
C ASP A 61 -3.92 7.99 4.07
N VAL A 62 -3.27 6.89 4.44
CA VAL A 62 -2.99 5.76 3.54
C VAL A 62 -3.65 4.50 4.06
N ARG A 63 -4.23 3.72 3.13
CA ARG A 63 -4.88 2.46 3.46
C ARG A 63 -4.59 1.40 2.42
N TYR A 64 -4.48 0.16 2.86
CA TYR A 64 -4.31 -1.04 2.03
C TYR A 64 -5.02 -2.21 2.71
N TRP A 65 -5.41 -3.22 1.95
CA TRP A 65 -6.03 -4.40 2.52
C TRP A 65 -5.01 -5.25 3.27
N ARG A 66 -5.30 -5.58 4.53
CA ARG A 66 -4.43 -6.44 5.35
C ARG A 66 -4.37 -7.87 4.82
N ASN A 67 -5.56 -8.44 4.57
CA ASN A 67 -5.73 -9.84 4.27
C ASN A 67 -5.03 -10.77 5.30
N ASN A 68 -4.54 -11.95 4.92
CA ASN A 68 -4.26 -13.09 5.81
C ASN A 68 -2.81 -13.23 6.30
N HIS A 69 -1.83 -12.55 5.69
CA HIS A 69 -0.44 -12.64 6.14
C HIS A 69 -0.07 -11.55 7.14
N LEU A 70 0.73 -11.94 8.13
CA LEU A 70 1.18 -11.07 9.22
C LEU A 70 2.57 -10.48 8.97
N GLY A 71 2.72 -9.24 9.40
CA GLY A 71 4.02 -8.59 9.48
C GLY A 71 4.61 -8.20 8.13
N GLY A 72 5.89 -7.87 8.18
CA GLY A 72 6.63 -7.24 7.10
C GLY A 72 6.57 -5.72 7.18
N PHE A 73 7.09 -5.12 6.14
CA PHE A 73 7.30 -3.68 6.03
C PHE A 73 6.53 -3.13 4.84
N ILE A 74 6.10 -1.88 4.97
CA ILE A 74 5.63 -1.08 3.86
C ILE A 74 6.69 -0.05 3.50
N ARG A 75 7.08 0.00 2.23
CA ARG A 75 7.92 1.04 1.63
C ARG A 75 7.06 1.99 0.82
N TRP A 76 7.33 3.27 0.96
CA TRP A 76 6.72 4.35 0.19
C TRP A 76 7.77 5.08 -0.62
N ALA A 77 7.55 5.16 -1.92
CA ALA A 77 8.39 5.88 -2.87
C ALA A 77 7.53 6.75 -3.78
N MET A 78 8.07 7.85 -4.28
CA MET A 78 7.32 8.75 -5.16
C MET A 78 8.21 9.30 -6.27
N VAL A 79 7.75 9.20 -7.52
CA VAL A 79 8.49 9.65 -8.71
C VAL A 79 7.61 10.53 -9.58
N PRO A 80 8.18 11.42 -10.41
CA PRO A 80 7.42 12.15 -11.42
C PRO A 80 6.66 11.18 -12.34
N LYS A 81 5.47 11.58 -12.78
CA LYS A 81 4.70 10.78 -13.73
C LYS A 81 5.48 10.60 -15.04
N GLY A 82 5.53 9.37 -15.56
CA GLY A 82 6.35 8.97 -16.70
C GLY A 82 7.74 8.43 -16.33
N GLU A 83 8.13 8.48 -15.05
CA GLU A 83 9.41 7.96 -14.56
C GLU A 83 9.24 6.69 -13.70
N GLU A 84 8.16 5.93 -13.87
CA GLU A 84 7.74 4.84 -12.98
C GLU A 84 8.56 3.53 -13.07
N SER A 85 9.86 3.62 -13.35
CA SER A 85 10.77 2.48 -13.37
C SER A 85 11.09 1.97 -11.96
N HIS A 86 11.51 0.69 -11.87
CA HIS A 86 11.99 0.10 -10.63
C HIS A 86 13.09 0.96 -9.97
N ASP A 87 14.13 1.28 -10.72
CA ASP A 87 15.29 2.04 -10.22
C ASP A 87 14.93 3.47 -9.81
N SER A 88 13.97 4.09 -10.51
CA SER A 88 13.46 5.41 -10.15
C SER A 88 12.79 5.37 -8.78
N PHE A 89 11.95 4.37 -8.52
CA PHE A 89 11.31 4.23 -7.21
C PHE A 89 12.31 3.93 -6.10
N ASP A 90 13.28 3.04 -6.35
CA ASP A 90 14.30 2.69 -5.35
C ASP A 90 15.16 3.87 -4.93
N LYS A 91 15.44 4.82 -5.85
CA LYS A 91 16.16 6.07 -5.55
C LYS A 91 15.31 7.12 -4.83
N ASN A 92 13.98 7.01 -4.89
CA ASN A 92 13.05 8.02 -4.40
C ASN A 92 12.16 7.50 -3.25
N VAL A 93 12.69 6.59 -2.45
CA VAL A 93 12.06 6.13 -1.21
C VAL A 93 12.14 7.23 -0.16
N PHE A 94 11.01 7.54 0.49
CA PHE A 94 10.95 8.59 1.50
C PHE A 94 10.43 8.14 2.87
N HIS A 95 9.72 7.01 2.91
CA HIS A 95 9.10 6.54 4.14
C HIS A 95 8.97 5.01 4.20
N TYR A 96 9.12 4.46 5.40
CA TYR A 96 8.79 3.08 5.74
C TYR A 96 7.85 3.05 6.94
N SER A 97 7.01 2.01 6.98
CA SER A 97 6.15 1.74 8.14
C SER A 97 5.98 0.23 8.32
N CYS A 98 5.49 -0.20 9.48
CA CYS A 98 5.11 -1.60 9.64
C CYS A 98 3.81 -1.93 8.89
N ARG A 99 3.69 -3.19 8.44
CA ARG A 99 2.52 -3.72 7.74
C ARG A 99 1.22 -3.58 8.53
N GLU A 100 1.21 -3.95 9.80
CA GLU A 100 0.00 -3.85 10.61
C GLU A 100 -0.04 -2.53 11.39
N SER A 101 -0.04 -1.43 10.64
CA SER A 101 -0.09 -0.06 11.17
C SER A 101 -1.50 0.51 11.19
N GLY A 102 -1.70 1.49 12.07
CA GLY A 102 -2.94 2.26 12.19
C GLY A 102 -3.96 1.67 13.17
N PRO A 103 -4.86 2.51 13.69
CA PRO A 103 -5.85 2.11 14.69
C PRO A 103 -6.96 1.22 14.11
N GLU A 104 -7.19 1.25 12.80
CA GLU A 104 -8.21 0.45 12.11
C GLU A 104 -7.74 -0.97 11.80
N CYS A 105 -6.43 -1.23 11.92
CA CYS A 105 -5.80 -2.51 11.64
C CYS A 105 -6.04 -3.53 12.78
N ILE A 106 -7.32 -3.84 13.02
CA ILE A 106 -7.78 -4.72 14.08
C ILE A 106 -8.57 -5.89 13.50
N PRO A 107 -7.91 -7.02 13.20
CA PRO A 107 -8.60 -8.23 12.76
C PRO A 107 -9.47 -8.77 13.88
N LYS A 108 -10.62 -9.34 13.49
CA LYS A 108 -11.52 -10.02 14.43
C LYS A 108 -11.01 -11.43 14.75
N GLY A 109 -11.49 -12.01 15.86
CA GLY A 109 -11.12 -13.36 16.32
C GLY A 109 -9.79 -13.47 17.07
N ASN A 110 -9.44 -14.69 17.50
CA ASN A 110 -8.22 -14.96 18.26
C ASN A 110 -6.99 -15.08 17.33
N GLN A 111 -6.40 -13.93 17.01
CA GLN A 111 -5.23 -13.83 16.13
C GLN A 111 -3.94 -14.36 16.78
N GLY A 112 -3.88 -14.45 18.12
CA GLY A 112 -2.73 -15.02 18.83
C GLY A 112 -2.52 -16.52 18.53
N THR A 113 -3.61 -17.21 18.20
CA THR A 113 -3.61 -18.64 17.79
C THR A 113 -3.74 -18.84 16.29
N ASN A 114 -4.16 -17.82 15.53
CA ASN A 114 -4.43 -17.92 14.09
C ASN A 114 -3.55 -16.93 13.29
N MET A 115 -2.25 -16.96 13.57
CA MET A 115 -1.28 -16.03 12.99
C MET A 115 -0.98 -16.33 11.49
N TYR A 116 -1.46 -17.48 11.00
CA TYR A 116 -1.29 -17.98 9.63
C TYR A 116 -2.64 -18.32 9.04
N ALA A 117 -3.51 -17.31 8.92
CA ALA A 117 -4.83 -17.53 8.35
C ALA A 117 -4.71 -17.92 6.86
N GLY A 118 -5.59 -18.81 6.40
CA GLY A 118 -5.71 -19.11 4.98
C GLY A 118 -6.25 -17.91 4.19
N ASP A 119 -6.12 -17.97 2.87
CA ASP A 119 -6.63 -16.96 1.95
C ASP A 119 -8.13 -16.73 2.12
N SER A 120 -8.62 -15.54 1.72
CA SER A 120 -10.05 -15.18 1.80
C SER A 120 -10.65 -15.25 3.21
N SER A 121 -9.82 -15.07 4.24
CA SER A 121 -10.26 -15.18 5.63
C SER A 121 -11.00 -13.94 6.12
N GLY A 122 -12.18 -13.68 5.53
CA GLY A 122 -13.19 -12.64 5.84
C GLY A 122 -12.81 -11.58 6.89
N ASP A 123 -12.78 -11.98 8.16
CA ASP A 123 -12.42 -11.15 9.33
C ASP A 123 -11.03 -10.47 9.28
N ASN A 124 -10.18 -10.89 8.35
CA ASN A 124 -8.85 -10.36 8.05
C ASN A 124 -8.84 -9.41 6.85
N THR A 125 -9.93 -9.31 6.08
CA THR A 125 -10.09 -8.35 4.98
C THR A 125 -10.50 -6.99 5.55
N ILE A 126 -9.55 -6.35 6.21
CA ILE A 126 -9.71 -5.06 6.86
C ILE A 126 -8.71 -4.03 6.29
N PRO A 127 -9.04 -2.73 6.33
CA PRO A 127 -8.08 -1.71 5.98
C PRO A 127 -6.99 -1.61 7.08
N CYS A 128 -5.74 -1.66 6.67
CA CYS A 128 -4.58 -1.29 7.49
C CYS A 128 -3.85 -0.12 6.84
N GLY A 129 -2.91 0.46 7.58
CA GLY A 129 -2.25 1.70 7.22
C GLY A 129 -2.68 2.82 8.16
N ASP A 130 -1.87 3.88 8.18
CA ASP A 130 -2.07 5.04 9.02
C ASP A 130 -1.79 6.31 8.19
N LYS A 131 -1.02 7.25 8.74
CA LYS A 131 -0.63 8.48 8.08
C LYS A 131 0.82 8.44 7.63
N ILE A 132 1.06 9.03 6.46
CA ILE A 132 2.42 9.33 5.98
C ILE A 132 2.51 10.81 5.63
N THR A 133 3.71 11.38 5.74
CA THR A 133 3.96 12.75 5.27
C THR A 133 4.58 12.70 3.89
N LEU A 134 3.92 13.32 2.91
CA LEU A 134 4.45 13.42 1.56
C LEU A 134 5.73 14.27 1.55
N PRO A 135 6.66 14.02 0.62
CA PRO A 135 7.88 14.82 0.47
C PRO A 135 7.64 16.33 0.44
N ASP A 136 8.31 17.06 1.33
CA ASP A 136 8.23 18.53 1.45
C ASP A 136 9.38 19.25 0.71
N TRP A 137 10.07 18.55 -0.19
CA TRP A 137 11.15 19.09 -1.02
C TRP A 137 10.86 19.00 -2.52
N LEU A 138 9.75 18.37 -2.89
CA LEU A 138 9.38 18.21 -4.29
C LEU A 138 8.65 19.46 -4.81
N PRO A 139 8.81 19.80 -6.10
CA PRO A 139 8.01 20.83 -6.73
C PRO A 139 6.54 20.41 -6.87
N ALA A 140 5.68 21.39 -7.18
CA ALA A 140 4.34 21.09 -7.66
C ALA A 140 4.42 20.31 -8.99
N GLY A 141 3.54 19.34 -9.19
CA GLY A 141 3.57 18.49 -10.38
C GLY A 141 2.72 17.24 -10.24
N ASP A 142 2.71 16.44 -11.30
CA ASP A 142 2.05 15.13 -11.34
C ASP A 142 3.08 14.04 -10.99
N TYR A 143 2.71 13.17 -10.05
CA TYR A 143 3.56 12.15 -9.45
C TYR A 143 2.84 10.81 -9.38
N VAL A 144 3.62 9.76 -9.20
CA VAL A 144 3.13 8.42 -8.87
C VAL A 144 3.70 7.99 -7.52
N LEU A 145 2.81 7.66 -6.59
CA LEU A 145 3.13 7.10 -5.29
C LEU A 145 3.11 5.57 -5.40
N GLN A 146 4.24 4.93 -5.09
CA GLN A 146 4.34 3.47 -4.98
C GLN A 146 4.20 3.05 -3.52
N TRP A 147 3.33 2.07 -3.32
CA TRP A 147 3.23 1.26 -2.12
C TRP A 147 3.90 -0.09 -2.39
N THR A 148 4.76 -0.55 -1.48
CA THR A 148 5.38 -1.88 -1.58
C THR A 148 5.34 -2.60 -0.24
N TRP A 149 4.82 -3.82 -0.21
CA TRP A 149 4.85 -4.70 0.96
C TRP A 149 5.86 -5.83 0.76
N PHE A 150 6.71 -6.07 1.74
CA PHE A 150 7.78 -7.09 1.68
C PHE A 150 8.15 -7.60 3.08
N GLY A 151 8.99 -8.64 3.13
CA GLY A 151 9.48 -9.22 4.40
C GLY A 151 8.39 -9.98 5.15
N VAL A 152 7.47 -10.60 4.43
CA VAL A 152 6.36 -11.41 4.97
C VAL A 152 6.54 -12.88 4.61
N GLY A 153 6.04 -13.77 5.45
CA GLY A 153 6.12 -15.22 5.25
C GLY A 153 4.76 -15.85 4.94
N SER A 154 4.76 -17.18 4.85
CA SER A 154 3.61 -18.01 4.54
C SER A 154 3.13 -17.90 3.11
N SER A 155 3.86 -18.49 2.16
CA SER A 155 3.51 -18.42 0.74
C SER A 155 2.95 -19.68 0.12
N PHE A 156 1.83 -19.56 -0.62
CA PHE A 156 1.09 -20.67 -1.21
C PHE A 156 0.75 -21.78 -0.18
N GLY A 157 0.40 -21.38 1.05
CA GLY A 157 0.16 -22.30 2.18
C GLY A 157 1.43 -22.88 2.83
N ASN A 158 2.62 -22.50 2.36
CA ASN A 158 3.91 -22.90 2.94
C ASN A 158 4.42 -21.84 3.93
N ILE A 159 4.23 -22.09 5.22
CA ILE A 159 4.63 -21.20 6.33
C ILE A 159 6.14 -20.97 6.44
N GLY A 160 6.97 -21.83 5.81
CA GLY A 160 8.41 -21.68 5.70
C GLY A 160 8.89 -20.82 4.53
N TRP A 161 8.00 -20.37 3.64
CA TRP A 161 8.36 -19.58 2.47
C TRP A 161 8.09 -18.09 2.70
N ALA A 162 8.93 -17.24 2.11
CA ALA A 162 8.64 -15.82 2.03
C ALA A 162 7.57 -15.56 0.97
N GLU A 163 6.67 -14.62 1.23
CA GLU A 163 5.78 -14.08 0.21
C GLU A 163 6.57 -13.23 -0.80
N PRO A 164 6.16 -13.20 -2.09
CA PRO A 164 6.62 -12.17 -3.01
C PRO A 164 6.39 -10.77 -2.47
N GLN A 165 7.09 -9.79 -3.05
CA GLN A 165 6.77 -8.40 -2.77
C GLN A 165 5.46 -8.04 -3.47
N PHE A 166 4.60 -7.27 -2.83
CA PHE A 166 3.41 -6.74 -3.47
C PHE A 166 3.57 -5.26 -3.73
N ARG A 167 3.17 -4.81 -4.92
CA ARG A 167 3.29 -3.42 -5.34
C ARG A 167 1.94 -2.88 -5.78
N SER A 168 1.74 -1.60 -5.52
CA SER A 168 0.64 -0.82 -6.09
C SER A 168 1.05 0.62 -6.33
N CYS A 169 0.36 1.29 -7.25
CA CYS A 169 0.62 2.69 -7.57
C CYS A 169 -0.64 3.54 -7.49
N ALA A 170 -0.50 4.77 -7.03
CA ALA A 170 -1.55 5.79 -7.13
C ALA A 170 -1.02 7.05 -7.82
N ASP A 171 -1.84 7.63 -8.69
CA ASP A 171 -1.56 8.95 -9.26
C ASP A 171 -1.86 10.05 -8.26
N ILE A 172 -0.90 10.95 -8.06
CA ILE A 172 -0.99 12.07 -7.14
C ILE A 172 -0.62 13.36 -7.87
N LYS A 173 -1.30 14.46 -7.52
CA LYS A 173 -0.90 15.80 -7.93
C LYS A 173 -0.48 16.63 -6.72
N LEU A 174 0.78 17.06 -6.69
CA LEU A 174 1.25 18.04 -5.73
C LEU A 174 0.87 19.44 -6.23
N THR A 175 0.00 20.12 -5.49
CA THR A 175 -0.54 21.44 -5.84
C THR A 175 0.36 22.61 -5.44
N THR A 176 1.36 22.34 -4.62
CA THR A 176 2.29 23.32 -4.07
C THR A 176 3.71 22.78 -4.13
N LYS A 177 4.68 23.69 -4.22
CA LYS A 177 6.10 23.36 -4.01
C LYS A 177 6.35 23.16 -2.51
N GLY A 178 7.15 22.16 -2.18
CA GLY A 178 7.61 21.92 -0.82
C GLY A 178 8.45 23.07 -0.24
N ALA A 179 8.44 23.20 1.08
CA ALA A 179 9.16 24.24 1.80
C ALA A 179 10.67 23.97 1.91
N LYS A 180 11.10 22.71 1.78
CA LYS A 180 12.49 22.29 1.91
C LYS A 180 13.22 22.37 0.57
N SER A 181 14.50 22.70 0.61
CA SER A 181 15.35 22.84 -0.57
C SER A 181 15.88 21.52 -1.13
N ALA A 182 15.91 20.46 -0.32
CA ALA A 182 16.49 19.17 -0.70
C ALA A 182 15.83 17.99 0.04
N ALA A 183 15.97 16.81 -0.55
CA ALA A 183 15.59 15.54 0.07
C ALA A 183 16.49 15.22 1.28
N PRO A 184 15.95 14.60 2.35
CA PRO A 184 16.77 14.05 3.42
C PRO A 184 17.62 12.89 2.88
N THR A 185 18.80 12.71 3.45
CA THR A 185 19.69 11.59 3.10
C THR A 185 19.05 10.22 3.40
N CYS A 186 18.16 10.19 4.39
CA CYS A 186 17.56 8.97 4.90
C CYS A 186 16.04 9.04 4.86
N PRO A 187 15.37 7.94 4.46
CA PRO A 187 13.94 7.85 4.57
C PRO A 187 13.53 7.80 6.05
N THR A 188 12.31 8.24 6.32
CA THR A 188 11.74 8.16 7.66
C THR A 188 11.16 6.77 7.93
N PHE A 189 11.00 6.42 9.21
CA PHE A 189 10.39 5.14 9.60
C PHE A 189 9.47 5.30 10.80
N VAL A 190 8.31 4.66 10.75
CA VAL A 190 7.39 4.51 11.87
C VAL A 190 7.25 3.02 12.19
N GLY A 191 7.78 2.65 13.35
CA GLY A 191 7.65 1.31 13.92
C GLY A 191 6.31 1.09 14.62
N GLY A 192 6.15 -0.10 15.21
CA GLY A 192 5.00 -0.42 16.06
C GLY A 192 3.84 -0.97 15.25
N ASP A 193 3.88 -2.27 15.03
CA ASP A 193 2.74 -3.03 14.50
C ASP A 193 1.89 -3.68 15.61
N ARG A 194 0.83 -4.35 15.20
CA ARG A 194 0.00 -5.12 16.12
C ARG A 194 0.78 -6.21 16.84
N VAL A 195 1.64 -6.97 16.15
CA VAL A 195 2.35 -8.11 16.75
C VAL A 195 3.35 -7.67 17.81
N THR A 196 4.08 -6.58 17.57
CA THR A 196 4.98 -5.96 18.55
C THR A 196 4.23 -5.56 19.81
N LYS A 197 3.03 -4.95 19.69
CA LYS A 197 2.17 -4.64 20.83
C LYS A 197 1.70 -5.90 21.56
N MET A 198 1.20 -6.91 20.84
CA MET A 198 0.77 -8.18 21.44
C MET A 198 1.90 -8.91 22.18
N LYS A 199 3.15 -8.80 21.69
CA LYS A 199 4.32 -9.46 22.28
C LYS A 199 5.16 -8.53 23.17
N SER A 200 4.66 -7.33 23.50
CA SER A 200 5.36 -6.32 24.32
C SER A 200 6.80 -6.05 23.85
N GLN A 201 7.01 -6.00 22.54
CA GLN A 201 8.34 -5.80 21.97
C GLN A 201 8.71 -4.33 21.84
N GLY A 202 7.79 -3.37 22.01
CA GLY A 202 8.05 -1.94 21.82
C GLY A 202 7.66 -1.45 20.42
N ASP A 203 7.50 -0.12 20.28
CA ASP A 203 6.84 0.52 19.12
C ASP A 203 7.82 1.05 18.05
N ASP A 204 9.07 0.61 18.10
CA ASP A 204 10.18 1.10 17.24
C ASP A 204 10.63 0.09 16.18
N LYS A 205 9.89 -1.01 16.03
CA LYS A 205 10.21 -2.10 15.11
C LYS A 205 8.96 -2.76 14.54
N CYS A 206 9.16 -3.60 13.54
CA CYS A 206 8.12 -4.41 12.94
C CYS A 206 8.44 -5.89 13.13
N PHE A 207 7.41 -6.69 13.28
CA PHE A 207 7.44 -8.13 13.08
C PHE A 207 7.59 -8.43 11.60
N TYR A 208 8.55 -9.27 11.22
CA TYR A 208 8.83 -9.61 9.83
C TYR A 208 9.34 -11.04 9.70
N PHE A 209 9.36 -11.55 8.47
CA PHE A 209 9.86 -12.87 8.12
C PHE A 209 11.12 -12.76 7.26
N TYR A 210 12.15 -13.50 7.64
CA TYR A 210 13.39 -13.77 6.89
C TYR A 210 14.28 -12.54 6.57
N THR A 211 13.77 -11.50 5.93
CA THR A 211 14.55 -10.36 5.43
C THR A 211 13.95 -9.01 5.82
N THR A 212 14.83 -8.04 6.05
CA THR A 212 14.48 -6.62 6.23
C THR A 212 14.71 -5.79 4.99
N ASP A 213 15.07 -6.43 3.87
CA ASP A 213 15.32 -5.79 2.58
C ASP A 213 14.42 -6.38 1.49
N ILE A 214 14.30 -5.64 0.41
CA ILE A 214 13.66 -6.10 -0.82
C ILE A 214 14.70 -6.94 -1.59
N VAL A 215 14.29 -8.13 -2.03
CA VAL A 215 15.19 -9.18 -2.56
C VAL A 215 14.79 -9.57 -3.97
N ASP A 216 15.73 -10.08 -4.76
CA ASP A 216 15.52 -10.49 -6.16
C ASP A 216 15.04 -11.95 -6.32
N SER A 217 14.76 -12.63 -5.21
CA SER A 217 14.35 -14.03 -5.20
C SER A 217 13.51 -14.37 -3.98
N GLN A 218 12.59 -15.32 -4.16
CA GLN A 218 11.74 -15.81 -3.07
C GLN A 218 12.54 -16.79 -2.20
N TYR A 219 12.61 -16.53 -0.90
CA TYR A 219 13.15 -17.48 0.06
C TYR A 219 12.20 -18.67 0.25
N LYS A 220 12.72 -19.89 0.14
CA LYS A 220 11.97 -21.15 0.31
C LYS A 220 12.60 -22.01 1.40
N GLY A 221 12.15 -21.83 2.64
CA GLY A 221 12.58 -22.61 3.81
C GLY A 221 11.69 -23.82 4.09
N SER A 222 11.89 -24.43 5.27
CA SER A 222 11.08 -25.56 5.75
C SER A 222 9.89 -25.11 6.60
N ASN A 223 8.80 -25.89 6.53
CA ASN A 223 7.63 -25.73 7.41
C ASN A 223 7.88 -26.18 8.85
N THR A 224 9.02 -26.79 9.16
CA THR A 224 9.34 -27.29 10.51
C THR A 224 10.15 -26.31 11.35
N ASP A 225 10.90 -25.39 10.73
CA ASP A 225 11.82 -24.46 11.41
C ASP A 225 11.50 -22.98 11.15
N TYR A 226 10.41 -22.71 10.44
CA TYR A 226 9.98 -21.36 10.01
C TYR A 226 9.90 -20.34 11.15
N ALA A 227 9.54 -20.77 12.36
CA ALA A 227 9.32 -19.88 13.50
C ALA A 227 10.58 -19.04 13.82
N SER A 228 11.77 -19.61 13.62
CA SER A 228 13.06 -18.93 13.82
C SER A 228 13.35 -17.79 12.82
N LYS A 229 12.60 -17.76 11.71
CA LYS A 229 12.70 -16.74 10.66
C LYS A 229 11.82 -15.53 10.94
N TYR A 230 10.83 -15.67 11.82
CA TYR A 230 10.03 -14.55 12.29
C TYR A 230 10.78 -13.76 13.37
N ARG A 231 10.98 -12.48 13.13
CA ARG A 231 11.86 -11.61 13.93
C ARG A 231 11.23 -10.24 14.10
N PHE A 232 11.84 -9.43 14.95
CA PHE A 232 11.50 -8.02 15.11
C PHE A 232 12.69 -7.15 14.71
N GLY A 233 12.45 -6.10 13.93
CA GLY A 233 13.51 -5.22 13.46
C GLY A 233 13.01 -4.05 12.62
N VAL A 234 13.95 -3.33 12.01
CA VAL A 234 13.67 -2.19 11.13
C VAL A 234 14.16 -2.48 9.70
N PRO A 235 13.61 -1.82 8.67
CA PRO A 235 14.06 -2.03 7.29
C PRO A 235 15.57 -1.81 7.11
N ALA A 236 16.21 -2.57 6.22
CA ALA A 236 17.66 -2.49 6.00
C ALA A 236 18.12 -1.09 5.60
N ALA A 237 17.33 -0.36 4.80
CA ALA A 237 17.59 1.04 4.45
C ALA A 237 17.67 1.95 5.69
N ILE A 238 16.84 1.71 6.69
CA ILE A 238 16.82 2.45 7.96
C ILE A 238 18.02 2.06 8.84
N GLN A 239 18.42 0.78 8.84
CA GLN A 239 19.62 0.32 9.54
C GLN A 239 20.89 1.00 8.97
N LYS A 240 21.03 1.04 7.64
CA LYS A 240 22.13 1.70 6.93
C LYS A 240 22.20 3.21 7.23
N CYS A 241 21.06 3.81 7.56
CA CYS A 241 20.93 5.19 8.00
C CYS A 241 21.29 5.42 9.49
N GLY A 242 21.90 4.45 10.16
CA GLY A 242 22.28 4.55 11.58
C GLY A 242 21.17 4.15 12.56
N GLY A 243 20.15 3.43 12.08
CA GLY A 243 19.13 2.69 12.82
C GLY A 243 18.84 3.11 14.27
N GLY A 244 17.67 3.73 14.50
CA GLY A 244 17.03 3.70 15.83
C GLY A 244 17.29 4.91 16.74
N GLY A 245 17.06 6.11 16.22
CA GLY A 245 16.80 7.30 17.02
C GLY A 245 15.50 7.92 16.52
N GLY A 246 14.37 7.33 16.91
CA GLY A 246 13.07 7.95 16.71
C GLY A 246 13.09 9.33 17.36
N SER A 247 13.30 10.37 16.54
CA SER A 247 12.84 11.70 16.92
C SER A 247 11.35 11.52 17.19
N SER A 248 10.99 11.59 18.46
CA SER A 248 9.64 11.44 18.96
C SER A 248 8.80 12.58 18.40
N ASN A 249 8.38 12.47 17.15
CA ASN A 249 7.09 12.96 16.71
C ASN A 249 6.07 11.84 16.90
N SER A 250 6.00 11.33 18.14
CA SER A 250 4.71 10.97 18.69
C SER A 250 3.90 12.25 18.69
N THR A 251 3.10 12.46 17.65
CA THR A 251 1.97 13.38 17.71
C THR A 251 0.96 12.78 18.69
N THR A 252 1.28 12.92 19.98
CA THR A 252 0.27 12.99 21.02
C THR A 252 -0.60 14.19 20.63
N PRO A 253 -1.92 14.03 20.45
CA PRO A 253 -2.79 15.17 20.19
C PRO A 253 -2.60 16.18 21.30
N ALA A 254 -2.10 17.38 20.97
CA ALA A 254 -2.04 18.48 21.92
C ALA A 254 -3.46 18.66 22.48
N ALA A 255 -3.58 18.54 23.81
CA ALA A 255 -4.83 18.81 24.51
C ALA A 255 -5.35 20.18 24.07
N ALA A 256 -6.64 20.22 23.72
CA ALA A 256 -7.31 21.45 23.30
C ALA A 256 -7.04 22.56 24.34
N PRO A 257 -6.54 23.74 23.94
CA PRO A 257 -6.34 24.83 24.87
C PRO A 257 -7.71 25.27 25.42
N LYS A 258 -7.83 25.21 26.74
CA LYS A 258 -8.97 25.72 27.51
C LYS A 258 -9.16 27.22 27.17
N PRO A 259 -10.40 27.70 26.97
CA PRO A 259 -10.65 29.08 26.57
C PRO A 259 -10.19 30.05 27.67
N SER A 260 -9.20 30.88 27.35
CA SER A 260 -8.75 31.95 28.24
C SER A 260 -9.54 33.23 27.97
N ALA A 261 -9.93 33.87 29.06
CA ALA A 261 -10.86 34.97 29.16
C ALA A 261 -10.47 36.22 28.35
N THR A 262 -11.50 36.88 27.85
CA THR A 262 -11.51 38.23 27.28
C THR A 262 -11.01 39.27 28.28
N PRO A 263 -10.20 40.24 27.83
CA PRO A 263 -10.35 41.61 28.32
C PRO A 263 -10.65 42.61 27.20
N LYS A 264 -11.54 43.54 27.55
CA LYS A 264 -12.08 44.67 26.78
C LYS A 264 -11.00 45.71 26.40
N SER A 265 -11.09 46.20 25.15
CA SER A 265 -10.92 47.58 24.58
C SER A 265 -10.25 48.73 25.38
N PRO A 266 -9.93 49.90 24.76
CA PRO A 266 -9.77 50.25 23.32
C PRO A 266 -8.55 51.17 23.00
N ALA A 267 -8.41 51.48 21.70
CA ALA A 267 -7.81 52.68 21.09
C ALA A 267 -6.31 52.64 20.70
N LYS A 268 -6.03 52.77 19.40
CA LYS A 268 -5.76 54.05 18.73
C LYS A 268 -5.55 53.83 17.23
N THR A 269 -6.25 54.61 16.44
CA THR A 269 -6.15 54.74 14.99
C THR A 269 -4.78 55.31 14.57
N PRO A 270 -4.12 54.74 13.54
CA PRO A 270 -3.19 55.50 12.73
C PRO A 270 -3.66 55.65 11.28
N LYS A 271 -3.49 56.89 10.82
CA LYS A 271 -3.64 57.49 9.50
C LYS A 271 -3.43 56.57 8.28
N ALA A 272 -4.27 56.85 7.28
CA ALA A 272 -4.22 56.38 5.91
C ALA A 272 -2.86 56.60 5.21
N PRO A 273 -2.34 55.62 4.45
CA PRO A 273 -1.31 55.86 3.46
C PRO A 273 -1.89 56.38 2.14
N ALA A 274 -1.09 57.24 1.51
CA ALA A 274 -1.40 58.04 0.34
C ALA A 274 -1.66 57.24 -0.96
N LYS A 275 -2.35 57.93 -1.87
CA LYS A 275 -2.76 57.48 -3.21
C LYS A 275 -1.57 56.96 -4.04
N THR A 276 -1.71 55.73 -4.53
CA THR A 276 -0.83 55.09 -5.50
C THR A 276 -0.88 55.81 -6.86
N PRO A 277 0.27 56.12 -7.51
CA PRO A 277 0.30 56.65 -8.86
C PRO A 277 -0.18 55.64 -9.91
N LYS A 278 -0.95 56.15 -10.87
CA LYS A 278 -1.50 55.44 -12.04
C LYS A 278 -0.38 54.93 -12.96
N PRO A 279 -0.33 53.64 -13.32
CA PRO A 279 0.62 53.14 -14.30
C PRO A 279 0.38 53.74 -15.69
N ALA A 280 1.45 54.20 -16.33
CA ALA A 280 1.46 54.67 -17.70
C ALA A 280 1.16 53.53 -18.69
N SER A 281 0.40 53.85 -19.73
CA SER A 281 -0.01 52.94 -20.81
C SER A 281 1.21 52.39 -21.57
N THR A 282 1.48 51.10 -21.40
CA THR A 282 2.43 50.35 -22.25
C THR A 282 1.87 50.18 -23.66
N LYS A 283 2.72 50.49 -24.65
CA LYS A 283 2.43 50.42 -26.08
C LYS A 283 2.07 49.01 -26.53
N LYS A 284 1.06 48.95 -27.39
CA LYS A 284 0.54 47.80 -28.15
C LYS A 284 1.67 47.07 -28.91
N PRO A 285 1.86 45.75 -28.73
CA PRO A 285 2.72 44.96 -29.59
C PRO A 285 2.13 44.87 -31.01
N SER A 286 3.01 45.13 -31.98
CA SER A 286 2.78 44.98 -33.42
C SER A 286 2.40 43.56 -33.80
N SER A 287 1.50 43.45 -34.77
CA SER A 287 0.95 42.22 -35.35
C SER A 287 2.00 41.19 -35.75
N THR A 288 1.84 39.96 -35.26
CA THR A 288 2.59 38.77 -35.71
C THR A 288 2.12 38.35 -37.12
N PRO A 289 3.04 38.01 -38.05
CA PRO A 289 2.68 37.57 -39.40
C PRO A 289 1.98 36.21 -39.44
N LYS A 290 1.00 36.13 -40.33
CA LYS A 290 0.20 34.94 -40.69
C LYS A 290 1.08 33.80 -41.24
N PRO A 291 0.99 32.56 -40.72
CA PRO A 291 1.66 31.42 -41.34
C PRO A 291 1.07 31.10 -42.71
N ALA A 292 1.96 30.91 -43.69
CA ALA A 292 1.64 30.50 -45.05
C ALA A 292 1.10 29.06 -45.09
N SER A 293 0.04 28.86 -45.87
CA SER A 293 -0.57 27.57 -46.17
C SER A 293 0.39 26.69 -46.99
N THR A 294 0.92 25.63 -46.38
CA THR A 294 1.64 24.58 -47.09
C THR A 294 0.69 23.47 -47.53
N LYS A 295 0.97 22.99 -48.74
CA LYS A 295 0.12 22.19 -49.62
C LYS A 295 -0.06 20.76 -49.13
N LYS A 296 -1.28 20.25 -49.35
CA LYS A 296 -1.68 18.83 -49.36
C LYS A 296 -0.85 18.02 -50.37
N PRO A 297 -0.29 16.86 -49.97
CA PRO A 297 0.02 15.79 -50.90
C PRO A 297 -1.10 14.75 -50.94
N SER A 298 -1.48 14.41 -52.17
CA SER A 298 -2.41 13.37 -52.57
C SER A 298 -1.70 12.00 -52.64
N SER A 299 -2.52 10.94 -52.52
CA SER A 299 -2.37 9.57 -53.06
C SER A 299 -1.36 8.57 -52.45
N THR A 300 -1.94 7.62 -51.70
CA THR A 300 -1.81 6.13 -51.78
C THR A 300 -1.28 5.63 -53.14
N PRO A 301 -0.54 4.48 -53.29
CA PRO A 301 -0.79 3.21 -52.60
C PRO A 301 0.40 2.26 -52.32
N LYS A 302 0.23 1.30 -51.39
CA LYS A 302 0.40 -0.16 -51.61
C LYS A 302 0.20 -0.98 -50.32
N THR A 303 -0.55 -2.05 -50.50
CA THR A 303 -0.83 -3.18 -49.62
C THR A 303 0.44 -3.90 -49.11
N PRO A 304 0.43 -4.36 -47.85
CA PRO A 304 1.19 -5.54 -47.45
C PRO A 304 0.30 -6.79 -47.33
N ALA A 305 0.90 -7.92 -47.66
CA ALA A 305 0.30 -9.22 -47.83
C ALA A 305 -0.35 -9.81 -46.57
N VAL A 306 -1.40 -10.58 -46.82
CA VAL A 306 -2.09 -11.45 -45.86
C VAL A 306 -1.12 -12.53 -45.36
N SER A 307 -0.88 -12.57 -44.05
CA SER A 307 -0.21 -13.69 -43.39
C SER A 307 -1.18 -14.85 -43.17
N PRO A 308 -0.73 -16.12 -43.30
CA PRO A 308 -1.59 -17.27 -43.27
C PRO A 308 -2.07 -17.64 -41.85
N LYS A 309 -3.35 -18.03 -41.82
CA LYS A 309 -4.14 -18.61 -40.74
C LYS A 309 -3.47 -19.85 -40.11
N PRO A 310 -3.28 -19.92 -38.77
CA PRO A 310 -2.93 -21.16 -38.10
C PRO A 310 -4.09 -22.17 -38.15
N ALA A 311 -3.74 -23.40 -38.50
CA ALA A 311 -4.65 -24.53 -38.60
C ALA A 311 -5.24 -24.91 -37.23
N ALA A 312 -6.55 -25.14 -37.22
CA ALA A 312 -7.28 -25.74 -36.12
C ALA A 312 -6.82 -27.18 -35.94
N THR A 313 -6.21 -27.51 -34.80
CA THR A 313 -6.04 -28.88 -34.35
C THR A 313 -7.14 -29.19 -33.34
N THR A 314 -8.11 -29.94 -33.83
CA THR A 314 -9.12 -30.64 -33.04
C THR A 314 -8.44 -31.78 -32.27
N LYS A 315 -8.40 -31.67 -30.94
CA LYS A 315 -8.31 -32.84 -30.06
C LYS A 315 -9.52 -32.83 -29.12
N ALA A 316 -10.34 -33.85 -29.30
CA ALA A 316 -11.51 -34.15 -28.51
C ALA A 316 -11.14 -34.39 -27.04
N PRO A 317 -12.02 -34.03 -26.08
CA PRO A 317 -11.91 -34.48 -24.70
C PRO A 317 -12.36 -35.95 -24.60
N VAL A 318 -11.52 -36.78 -24.02
CA VAL A 318 -11.88 -38.14 -23.62
C VAL A 318 -12.79 -38.02 -22.40
N ALA A 319 -14.01 -38.54 -22.57
CA ALA A 319 -14.97 -38.78 -21.51
C ALA A 319 -14.40 -39.76 -20.48
N GLY A 320 -14.34 -39.34 -19.22
CA GLY A 320 -14.16 -40.21 -18.06
C GLY A 320 -15.44 -40.15 -17.24
N ASP A 321 -16.31 -41.11 -17.49
CA ASP A 321 -17.62 -41.27 -16.88
C ASP A 321 -17.52 -41.62 -15.40
N ALA A 322 -18.51 -41.15 -14.65
CA ALA A 322 -18.70 -41.43 -13.24
C ALA A 322 -19.30 -42.83 -13.07
N THR A 323 -18.85 -43.61 -12.07
CA THR A 323 -19.71 -44.52 -11.29
C THR A 323 -18.91 -45.24 -10.19
N LYS A 324 -19.08 -44.83 -8.92
CA LYS A 324 -19.73 -45.65 -7.88
C LYS A 324 -19.67 -44.98 -6.50
N LYS A 325 -20.86 -44.93 -5.89
CA LYS A 325 -21.21 -44.58 -4.51
C LYS A 325 -20.74 -45.69 -3.52
N PRO A 326 -20.99 -45.60 -2.19
CA PRO A 326 -19.99 -45.75 -1.15
C PRO A 326 -20.09 -47.10 -0.41
N ALA A 327 -19.06 -47.45 0.36
CA ALA A 327 -19.16 -48.49 1.36
C ALA A 327 -18.79 -47.90 2.73
N ASP A 328 -19.85 -47.63 3.49
CA ASP A 328 -19.88 -47.48 4.93
C ASP A 328 -19.45 -48.79 5.61
N LYS A 329 -18.42 -48.74 6.46
CA LYS A 329 -18.19 -49.72 7.53
C LYS A 329 -17.54 -49.04 8.74
N THR A 330 -18.41 -48.69 9.66
CA THR A 330 -18.26 -48.74 11.11
C THR A 330 -17.23 -49.80 11.58
N LYS A 331 -16.23 -49.39 12.38
CA LYS A 331 -15.94 -49.98 13.72
C LYS A 331 -14.79 -49.24 14.43
N ALA A 332 -15.09 -48.75 15.63
CA ALA A 332 -14.10 -48.43 16.66
C ALA A 332 -13.36 -49.72 17.11
N PRO A 333 -12.19 -49.57 17.76
CA PRO A 333 -12.23 -49.64 19.22
C PRO A 333 -11.34 -48.61 19.94
N ALA A 334 -11.73 -48.39 21.19
CA ALA A 334 -11.08 -47.57 22.20
C ALA A 334 -9.80 -48.22 22.78
N ALA A 335 -8.84 -47.38 23.16
CA ALA A 335 -7.98 -47.47 24.35
C ALA A 335 -7.05 -46.24 24.35
N ALA A 336 -7.24 -45.24 25.21
CA ALA A 336 -6.76 -45.18 26.59
C ALA A 336 -5.22 -45.25 26.72
N THR A 337 -4.57 -44.08 26.65
CA THR A 337 -3.24 -43.86 27.26
C THR A 337 -3.27 -42.59 28.08
N LYS A 338 -3.14 -42.79 29.40
CA LYS A 338 -2.99 -41.79 30.45
C LYS A 338 -1.68 -41.02 30.24
N SER A 339 -1.73 -39.69 30.20
CA SER A 339 -0.56 -38.85 30.46
C SER A 339 -0.51 -38.46 31.94
N PRO A 340 0.64 -38.54 32.62
CA PRO A 340 0.76 -38.20 34.03
C PRO A 340 0.94 -36.69 34.27
N GLY A 341 0.01 -36.13 35.03
CA GLY A 341 0.28 -35.38 36.26
C GLY A 341 1.24 -34.19 36.22
N CYS A 342 0.67 -32.99 36.04
CA CYS A 342 1.26 -31.73 36.45
C CYS A 342 1.15 -31.58 37.99
N LYS A 343 2.28 -31.45 38.70
CA LYS A 343 2.35 -31.00 40.10
C LYS A 343 3.08 -29.67 40.16
N VAL A 344 2.34 -28.58 40.34
CA VAL A 344 2.89 -27.29 40.79
C VAL A 344 2.69 -27.24 42.31
N LYS A 345 3.80 -27.29 43.06
CA LYS A 345 3.81 -26.94 44.49
C LYS A 345 3.98 -25.43 44.59
N GLY A 346 2.99 -24.76 45.16
CA GLY A 346 3.17 -23.44 45.74
C GLY A 346 3.88 -23.55 47.10
N ALA A 347 4.71 -22.56 47.39
CA ALA A 347 5.04 -22.17 48.76
C ALA A 347 5.26 -20.65 48.77
N ARG A 348 4.31 -19.93 49.36
CA ARG A 348 4.56 -18.63 50.01
C ARG A 348 4.72 -18.93 51.50
N LYS A 349 5.86 -18.56 52.06
CA LYS A 349 6.04 -17.68 53.21
C LYS A 349 7.51 -17.28 53.23
#